data_AF-A0A7G9SEI1-F1
#
_entry.id   AF-A0A7G9SEI1-F1
#
_cell.length_a   1.000
_cell.length_b   1.000
_cell.length_c   1.000
_cell.angle_alpha   90.00
_cell.angle_beta   90.00
_cell.angle_gamma   90.00
#
_symmetry.space_group_name_H-M   'P 1'
#
loop_
_entity.id
_entity.type
_entity.pdbx_description
1 polymer ?
#
loop_
_entity_poly.entity_id
_entity_poly.type
_entity_poly.pdbx_seq_one_letter_code
_entity_poly.pdbx_strand_id
1 'polypeptide(L)'
;MLGNAGNDILYGDDGNDTLNGGTGQDRFYGGTGADIFAFDDGDFAGMSSGTADRIHDFSQLEGDRISLADVDANASLASDQAFTFVGTAAFSGVAGELRYQQIVGNTYVQGDINGDGVADFWIRVEGLHTLAASDFLL
;
A
#
# COMPACT_ATOMS: atom_id res chain seq x y z
N MET A 1 8.51 11.76 -6.11
CA MET A 1 7.84 12.92 -5.51
C MET A 1 7.49 12.60 -4.06
N LEU A 2 7.61 13.56 -3.16
CA LEU A 2 7.35 13.39 -1.72
C LEU A 2 6.34 14.42 -1.22
N GLY A 3 5.22 13.99 -0.63
CA GLY A 3 4.19 14.85 -0.02
C GLY A 3 4.64 15.49 1.30
N ASN A 4 5.39 14.73 2.11
CA ASN A 4 5.86 15.03 3.47
C ASN A 4 4.75 14.81 4.51
N ALA A 5 4.60 15.70 5.48
CA ALA A 5 3.59 15.56 6.53
C ALA A 5 2.33 16.36 6.16
N GLY A 6 1.17 15.73 6.19
CA GLY A 6 -0.09 16.37 5.85
C GLY A 6 -1.00 15.43 5.06
N ASN A 7 -2.18 15.93 4.67
CA ASN A 7 -3.04 15.20 3.74
C ASN A 7 -2.80 15.77 2.35
N ASP A 8 -1.95 15.10 1.56
CA ASP A 8 -1.45 15.59 0.31
C ASP A 8 -2.21 15.03 -0.90
N ILE A 9 -2.07 15.71 -2.03
CA ILE A 9 -2.51 15.24 -3.33
C ILE A 9 -1.30 15.23 -4.25
N LEU A 10 -0.96 14.04 -4.72
CA LEU A 10 0.24 13.76 -5.50
C LEU A 10 -0.18 13.36 -6.92
N TYR A 11 0.38 14.04 -7.91
CA TYR A 11 0.25 13.75 -9.35
C TYR A 11 1.61 13.34 -9.94
N GLY A 12 1.70 12.17 -10.57
CA GLY A 12 2.86 11.72 -11.35
C GLY A 12 2.87 12.29 -12.77
N ASP A 13 1.69 12.56 -13.33
CA ASP A 13 1.48 13.04 -14.71
C ASP A 13 1.89 11.99 -15.76
N ASP A 14 2.66 12.36 -16.78
CA ASP A 14 3.12 11.43 -17.83
C ASP A 14 4.54 10.94 -17.48
N GLY A 15 4.74 9.63 -17.40
CA GLY A 15 6.05 9.06 -17.10
C GLY A 15 5.98 7.81 -16.25
N ASN A 16 7.16 7.31 -15.86
CA ASN A 16 7.23 6.29 -14.82
C ASN A 16 7.64 7.02 -13.55
N ASP A 17 6.68 7.23 -12.66
CA ASP A 17 6.87 8.05 -11.48
C ASP A 17 6.99 7.21 -10.21
N THR A 18 7.57 7.81 -9.18
CA THR A 18 7.59 7.23 -7.83
C THR A 18 7.01 8.26 -6.89
N LEU A 19 5.91 7.94 -6.25
CA LEU A 19 5.13 8.83 -5.41
C LEU A 19 5.13 8.26 -3.98
N ASN A 20 5.66 9.02 -3.03
CA ASN A 20 5.55 8.75 -1.60
C ASN A 20 4.78 9.92 -0.96
N GLY A 21 3.70 9.62 -0.26
CA GLY A 21 2.83 10.63 0.38
C GLY A 21 3.45 11.22 1.64
N GLY A 22 4.18 10.38 2.39
CA GLY A 22 4.66 10.66 3.72
C GLY A 22 3.57 10.37 4.74
N THR A 23 3.54 11.13 5.83
CA THR A 23 2.55 10.91 6.90
C THR A 23 1.26 11.67 6.62
N GLY A 24 0.12 11.00 6.70
CA GLY A 24 -1.21 11.62 6.64
C GLY A 24 -2.13 10.88 5.69
N GLN A 25 -3.28 11.46 5.34
CA GLN A 25 -4.25 10.82 4.45
C GLN A 25 -4.09 11.34 3.03
N ASP A 26 -3.30 10.63 2.26
CA ASP A 26 -2.83 11.06 0.96
C ASP A 26 -3.68 10.52 -0.20
N ARG A 27 -3.62 11.25 -1.31
CA ARG A 27 -4.26 10.88 -2.57
C ARG A 27 -3.22 10.86 -3.67
N PHE A 28 -3.04 9.69 -4.26
CA PHE A 28 -2.10 9.46 -5.35
C PHE A 28 -2.85 9.35 -6.67
N TYR A 29 -2.32 10.05 -7.67
CA TYR A 29 -2.68 9.96 -9.08
C TYR A 29 -1.37 9.68 -9.82
N GLY A 30 -1.16 8.45 -10.27
CA GLY A 30 0.03 8.06 -11.04
C GLY A 30 0.06 8.78 -12.37
N GLY A 31 -1.06 8.80 -13.08
CA GLY A 31 -1.15 9.30 -14.45
C GLY A 31 -0.87 8.20 -15.46
N THR A 32 -0.08 8.48 -16.50
CA THR A 32 0.22 7.47 -17.54
C THR A 32 1.64 6.96 -17.41
N GLY A 33 1.81 5.64 -17.50
CA GLY A 33 3.11 4.97 -17.42
C GLY A 33 3.18 4.01 -16.23
N ALA A 34 4.36 3.46 -15.97
CA ALA A 34 4.53 2.44 -14.93
C ALA A 34 4.96 3.09 -13.62
N ASP A 35 3.99 3.34 -12.74
CA ASP A 35 4.18 4.12 -11.52
C ASP A 35 4.44 3.27 -10.27
N ILE A 36 5.12 3.87 -9.30
CA ILE A 36 5.40 3.26 -8.00
C ILE A 36 4.77 4.13 -6.92
N PHE A 37 3.79 3.57 -6.22
CA PHE A 37 3.17 4.15 -5.02
C PHE A 37 3.91 3.61 -3.80
N ALA A 38 4.82 4.40 -3.25
CA ALA A 38 5.72 4.00 -2.18
C ALA A 38 5.22 4.46 -0.80
N PHE A 39 5.39 3.58 0.18
CA PHE A 39 5.12 3.81 1.58
C PHE A 39 6.34 3.35 2.39
N ASP A 40 6.68 4.13 3.40
CA ASP A 40 7.77 3.87 4.33
C ASP A 40 7.22 3.67 5.75
N ASP A 41 8.07 3.22 6.67
CA ASP A 41 7.75 3.12 8.09
C ASP A 41 7.18 4.44 8.66
N GLY A 42 5.91 4.39 9.07
CA GLY A 42 5.20 5.50 9.72
C GLY A 42 4.37 6.37 8.77
N ASP A 43 4.37 6.10 7.46
CA ASP A 43 3.56 6.84 6.49
C ASP A 43 2.05 6.58 6.66
N PHE A 44 1.69 5.34 7.03
CA PHE A 44 0.29 4.92 7.11
C PHE A 44 -0.52 5.71 8.15
N ALA A 45 -1.38 6.62 7.70
CA ALA A 45 -2.41 7.21 8.56
C ALA A 45 -3.61 6.27 8.80
N GLY A 46 -3.75 5.23 7.98
CA GLY A 46 -4.96 4.44 7.85
C GLY A 46 -4.99 3.12 8.59
N MET A 47 -5.48 3.08 9.84
CA MET A 47 -5.82 1.82 10.52
C MET A 47 -7.23 1.28 10.13
N SER A 48 -7.88 1.89 9.14
CA SER A 48 -9.23 1.51 8.70
C SER A 48 -9.49 1.95 7.25
N SER A 49 -10.55 1.39 6.64
CA SER A 49 -10.98 1.78 5.29
C SER A 49 -11.30 3.28 5.12
N GLY A 50 -11.74 3.98 6.18
CA GLY A 50 -12.11 5.39 6.11
C GLY A 50 -10.92 6.35 6.16
N THR A 51 -9.78 5.87 6.66
CA THR A 51 -8.58 6.65 6.94
C THR A 51 -7.36 6.23 6.12
N ALA A 52 -7.51 5.23 5.25
CA ALA A 52 -6.48 4.78 4.32
C ALA A 52 -6.13 5.83 3.27
N ASP A 53 -4.86 5.83 2.88
CA ASP A 53 -4.38 6.51 1.68
C ASP A 53 -5.02 5.93 0.44
N ARG A 54 -5.09 6.74 -0.61
CA ARG A 54 -5.90 6.44 -1.79
C ARG A 54 -5.08 6.52 -3.04
N ILE A 55 -4.97 5.40 -3.74
CA ILE A 55 -4.46 5.33 -5.10
C ILE A 55 -5.66 5.39 -6.04
N HIS A 56 -5.76 6.45 -6.85
CA HIS A 56 -6.96 6.74 -7.63
C HIS A 56 -7.01 6.03 -8.99
N ASP A 57 -5.87 5.75 -9.60
CA ASP A 57 -5.76 5.36 -11.01
C ASP A 57 -4.84 4.15 -11.27
N PHE A 58 -4.60 3.33 -10.24
CA PHE A 58 -3.75 2.13 -10.34
C PHE A 58 -4.06 1.27 -11.58
N SER A 59 -3.02 0.97 -12.35
CA SER A 59 -3.10 0.31 -13.64
C SER A 59 -2.08 -0.83 -13.78
N GLN A 60 -2.54 -2.06 -13.57
CA GLN A 60 -1.73 -3.26 -13.83
C GLN A 60 -1.32 -3.40 -15.31
N LEU A 61 -2.08 -2.76 -16.22
CA LEU A 61 -1.78 -2.76 -17.65
C LEU A 61 -0.58 -1.88 -18.00
N GLU A 62 -0.44 -0.74 -17.32
CA GLU A 62 0.69 0.17 -17.51
C GLU A 62 1.90 -0.26 -16.69
N GLY A 63 1.69 -1.08 -15.65
CA GLY A 63 2.75 -1.73 -14.89
C GLY A 63 2.95 -1.16 -13.50
N ASP A 64 1.93 -0.48 -12.97
CA ASP A 64 1.95 0.13 -11.65
C ASP A 64 2.21 -0.87 -10.54
N ARG A 65 2.89 -0.41 -9.49
CA ARG A 65 3.19 -1.20 -8.31
C ARG A 65 3.05 -0.40 -7.03
N ILE A 66 2.77 -1.11 -5.96
CA ILE A 66 2.78 -0.58 -4.60
C ILE A 66 4.10 -1.03 -3.95
N SER A 67 4.93 -0.08 -3.53
CA SER A 67 6.17 -0.38 -2.82
C SER A 67 5.95 -0.35 -1.33
N LEU A 68 6.30 -1.46 -0.68
CA LEU A 68 6.36 -1.63 0.77
C LEU A 68 7.75 -2.10 1.20
N ALA A 69 8.75 -1.92 0.33
CA ALA A 69 10.12 -2.38 0.53
C ALA A 69 10.87 -1.61 1.63
N ASP A 70 10.33 -0.47 2.07
CA ASP A 70 10.87 0.37 3.15
C ASP A 70 9.95 0.34 4.39
N VAL A 71 9.10 -0.68 4.50
CA VAL A 71 8.19 -0.93 5.63
C VAL A 71 8.58 -2.22 6.32
N ASP A 72 8.95 -2.14 7.59
CA ASP A 72 9.34 -3.32 8.36
C ASP A 72 8.10 -4.17 8.69
N ALA A 73 8.00 -5.30 8.00
CA ALA A 73 6.90 -6.24 8.16
C ALA A 73 6.93 -6.96 9.53
N ASN A 74 8.00 -6.85 10.32
CA ASN A 74 8.06 -7.43 11.66
C ASN A 74 8.97 -6.66 12.63
N ALA A 75 8.42 -5.61 13.23
CA ALA A 75 9.10 -4.78 14.23
C ALA A 75 9.59 -5.51 15.51
N SER A 76 9.26 -6.79 15.70
CA SER A 76 9.76 -7.60 16.83
C SER A 76 11.11 -8.27 16.55
N LEU A 77 11.54 -8.27 15.29
CA LEU A 77 12.81 -8.79 14.85
C LEU A 77 13.77 -7.63 14.53
N ALA A 78 15.04 -7.96 14.27
CA ALA A 78 16.04 -6.96 13.95
C ALA A 78 16.20 -6.86 12.43
N SER A 79 16.49 -5.65 11.94
CA SER A 79 16.52 -5.28 10.51
C SER A 79 15.13 -5.16 9.91
N ASP A 80 15.06 -4.73 8.67
CA ASP A 80 13.83 -4.62 7.89
C ASP A 80 13.42 -5.99 7.32
N GLN A 81 12.14 -6.37 7.49
CA GLN A 81 11.57 -7.61 6.98
C GLN A 81 10.60 -7.34 5.84
N ALA A 82 10.72 -8.12 4.77
CA ALA A 82 9.75 -8.13 3.68
C ALA A 82 8.42 -8.77 4.08
N PHE A 83 7.31 -8.25 3.55
CA PHE A 83 6.01 -8.89 3.68
C PHE A 83 5.91 -10.20 2.88
N THR A 84 5.07 -11.11 3.35
CA THR A 84 4.62 -12.29 2.62
C THR A 84 3.20 -12.05 2.10
N PHE A 85 3.03 -11.97 0.78
CA PHE A 85 1.71 -11.79 0.17
C PHE A 85 0.88 -13.09 0.20
N VAL A 86 -0.23 -13.08 0.93
CA VAL A 86 -1.16 -14.22 1.10
C VAL A 86 -2.43 -14.09 0.25
N GLY A 87 -2.50 -13.10 -0.65
CA GLY A 87 -3.63 -12.88 -1.54
C GLY A 87 -4.89 -12.45 -0.78
N THR A 88 -5.96 -13.24 -0.88
CA THR A 88 -7.23 -12.98 -0.20
C THR A 88 -7.44 -13.82 1.06
N ALA A 89 -6.43 -14.61 1.47
CA ALA A 89 -6.50 -15.37 2.71
C ALA A 89 -6.64 -14.42 3.91
N ALA A 90 -7.30 -14.89 4.97
CA ALA A 90 -7.29 -14.17 6.24
C ALA A 90 -5.88 -14.24 6.85
N PHE A 91 -5.52 -13.24 7.66
CA PHE A 91 -4.30 -13.31 8.45
C PHE A 91 -4.31 -14.54 9.35
N SER A 92 -3.17 -15.22 9.42
CA SER A 92 -2.97 -16.44 10.19
C SER A 92 -2.49 -16.19 11.62
N GLY A 93 -2.23 -14.92 11.98
CA GLY A 93 -1.59 -14.53 13.24
C GLY A 93 -0.07 -14.68 13.18
N VAL A 94 0.50 -14.46 12.00
CA VAL A 94 1.94 -14.42 11.76
C VAL A 94 2.28 -13.02 11.30
N ALA A 95 3.23 -12.37 11.97
CA ALA A 95 3.72 -11.06 11.58
C ALA A 95 4.30 -11.09 10.16
N GLY A 96 4.11 -9.98 9.45
CA GLY A 96 4.57 -9.74 8.10
C GLY A 96 3.69 -10.33 7.01
N GLU A 97 2.42 -10.60 7.28
CA GLU A 97 1.48 -11.01 6.24
C GLU A 97 0.89 -9.78 5.52
N LEU A 98 0.80 -9.86 4.19
CA LEU A 98 0.16 -8.86 3.34
C LEU A 98 -0.98 -9.50 2.57
N ARG A 99 -2.14 -8.86 2.56
CA ARG A 99 -3.32 -9.35 1.85
C ARG A 99 -4.07 -8.22 1.18
N TYR A 100 -5.09 -8.57 0.42
CA TYR A 100 -6.11 -7.62 0.00
C TYR A 100 -7.52 -8.16 0.19
N GLN A 101 -8.49 -7.25 0.16
CA GLN A 101 -9.91 -7.55 0.07
C GLN A 101 -10.66 -6.46 -0.70
N GLN A 102 -11.82 -6.80 -1.24
CA GLN A 102 -12.67 -5.85 -1.95
C GLN A 102 -13.87 -5.49 -1.09
N ILE A 103 -14.07 -4.19 -0.84
CA ILE A 103 -15.16 -3.66 -0.02
C ILE A 103 -15.82 -2.52 -0.80
N VAL A 104 -17.12 -2.65 -1.05
CA VAL A 104 -17.96 -1.59 -1.67
C VAL A 104 -17.27 -0.94 -2.88
N GLY A 105 -16.96 -1.75 -3.90
CA GLY A 105 -16.42 -1.26 -5.17
C GLY A 105 -14.93 -0.84 -5.16
N ASN A 106 -14.23 -1.00 -4.04
CA ASN A 106 -12.82 -0.66 -3.93
C ASN A 106 -12.00 -1.85 -3.42
N THR A 107 -10.70 -1.80 -3.69
CA THR A 107 -9.72 -2.79 -3.24
C THR A 107 -8.93 -2.20 -2.09
N TYR A 108 -8.70 -2.98 -1.05
CA TYR A 108 -7.95 -2.56 0.12
C TYR A 108 -6.80 -3.54 0.35
N VAL A 109 -5.58 -3.03 0.28
CA VAL A 109 -4.36 -3.74 0.69
C VAL A 109 -4.19 -3.54 2.18
N GLN A 110 -3.80 -4.60 2.89
CA GLN A 110 -3.67 -4.60 4.34
C GLN A 110 -2.47 -5.44 4.76
N GLY A 111 -1.69 -4.94 5.73
CA GLY A 111 -0.62 -5.72 6.36
C GLY A 111 -0.85 -5.94 7.85
N ASP A 112 -0.39 -7.09 8.34
CA ASP A 112 -0.29 -7.45 9.75
C ASP A 112 1.20 -7.50 10.11
N ILE A 113 1.70 -6.47 10.79
CA ILE A 113 3.11 -6.29 11.18
C ILE A 113 3.39 -6.95 12.53
N ASN A 114 2.40 -6.97 13.42
CA ASN A 114 2.59 -7.41 14.80
C ASN A 114 2.23 -8.89 15.03
N GLY A 115 1.53 -9.52 14.07
CA GLY A 115 1.15 -10.93 14.09
C GLY A 115 -0.09 -11.24 14.93
N ASP A 116 -0.94 -10.28 15.24
CA ASP A 116 -2.17 -10.49 16.01
C ASP A 116 -3.36 -10.96 15.15
N GLY A 117 -3.18 -11.04 13.84
CA GLY A 117 -4.23 -11.41 12.89
C GLY A 117 -5.17 -10.26 12.52
N VAL A 118 -4.82 -9.03 12.90
CA VAL A 118 -5.54 -7.79 12.59
C VAL A 118 -4.68 -6.92 11.68
N ALA A 119 -5.31 -6.17 10.78
CA ALA A 119 -4.59 -5.24 9.92
C ALA A 119 -4.03 -4.07 10.74
N ASP A 120 -2.73 -3.85 10.63
CA ASP A 120 -2.03 -2.70 11.21
C ASP A 120 -2.09 -1.47 10.30
N PHE A 121 -2.16 -1.68 8.99
CA PHE A 121 -2.38 -0.60 8.01
C PHE A 121 -3.32 -1.01 6.89
N TRP A 122 -3.83 0.01 6.19
CA TRP A 122 -4.71 -0.11 5.03
C TRP A 122 -4.30 0.88 3.96
N ILE A 123 -4.24 0.41 2.70
CA ILE A 123 -4.13 1.26 1.50
C ILE A 123 -5.36 0.99 0.65
N ARG A 124 -6.07 2.04 0.24
CA ARG A 124 -7.19 1.93 -0.68
C ARG A 124 -6.71 2.11 -2.11
N VAL A 125 -6.96 1.11 -2.94
CA VAL A 125 -6.84 1.19 -4.39
C VAL A 125 -8.25 1.35 -4.96
N GLU A 126 -8.52 2.48 -5.59
CA GLU A 126 -9.86 2.75 -6.13
C GLU A 126 -10.21 1.78 -7.26
N GLY A 127 -11.42 1.23 -7.21
CA GLY A 127 -11.88 0.18 -8.13
C GLY A 127 -11.62 -1.24 -7.65
N LEU A 128 -12.08 -2.21 -8.45
CA LEU A 128 -11.97 -3.64 -8.16
C LEU A 128 -10.78 -4.24 -8.91
N HIS A 129 -9.69 -4.45 -8.19
CA HIS A 129 -8.44 -5.01 -8.70
C HIS A 129 -8.25 -6.42 -8.18
N THR A 130 -7.75 -7.32 -9.03
CA THR A 130 -7.30 -8.65 -8.62
C THR A 130 -5.79 -8.60 -8.49
N LEU A 131 -5.32 -8.33 -7.28
CA LEU A 131 -3.90 -8.14 -7.01
C LEU A 131 -3.17 -9.49 -6.89
N ALA A 132 -1.93 -9.50 -7.39
CA ALA A 132 -0.97 -10.58 -7.34
C ALA A 132 0.32 -10.10 -6.68
N ALA A 133 1.19 -11.03 -6.29
CA ALA A 133 2.48 -10.68 -5.68
C ALA A 133 3.35 -9.78 -6.57
N SER A 134 3.17 -9.83 -7.89
CA SER A 134 3.91 -9.01 -8.86
C SER A 134 3.51 -7.52 -8.85
N ASP A 135 2.38 -7.18 -8.23
CA ASP A 135 1.91 -5.80 -8.10
C ASP A 135 2.58 -5.08 -6.92
N PHE A 136 3.42 -5.79 -6.16
CA PHE A 136 4.10 -5.27 -4.99
C PHE A 136 5.62 -5.32 -5.16
N LEU A 137 6.29 -4.31 -4.59
CA LEU A 137 7.73 -4.38 -4.30
C LEU A 137 7.85 -4.59 -2.78
N LEU A 138 8.37 -5.75 -2.39
CA LEU A 138 8.48 -6.24 -1.02
C LEU A 138 9.93 -6.59 -0.70
#